data_AF-A0A3P7E607-F1
#
_entry.id   AF-A0A3P7E607-F1
#
_cell.length_a   1.000
_cell.length_b   1.000
_cell.length_c   1.000
_cell.angle_alpha   90.00
_cell.angle_beta   90.00
_cell.angle_gamma   90.00
#
_symmetry.space_group_name_H-M   'P 1'
#
loop_
_entity.id
_entity.type
_entity.pdbx_description
1 polymer ?
#
loop_
_entity_poly.entity_id
_entity_poly.type
_entity_poly.pdbx_seq_one_letter_code
_entity_poly.pdbx_strand_id
1 'polypeptide(L)'
;MEYEALYEQQPYLTRTEFYDLCQDWAQKQGAVIKRKYREFRLHEERYIKQRDRILRDRLDRANGSDAAKNYLYELLDLQSNMNITLKIYETREEEMRHYILATVLQEATKIWNLLDPAHID
;
A
#
# COMPACT_ATOMS: atom_id res chain seq x y z
N MET A 1 20.97 16.22 -5.45
CA MET A 1 19.50 16.09 -5.43
C MET A 1 19.06 16.35 -4.01
N GLU A 2 18.25 17.38 -3.83
CA GLU A 2 17.66 17.70 -2.54
C GLU A 2 16.50 16.74 -2.25
N TYR A 3 16.07 16.66 -0.99
CA TYR A 3 14.97 15.79 -0.59
C TYR A 3 13.67 16.13 -1.32
N GLU A 4 13.41 17.41 -1.54
CA GLU A 4 12.22 17.91 -2.24
C GLU A 4 12.16 17.40 -3.69
N ALA A 5 13.30 17.40 -4.40
CA ALA A 5 13.41 16.88 -5.76
C ALA A 5 13.16 15.36 -5.87
N LEU A 6 13.28 14.60 -4.77
CA LEU A 6 12.87 13.19 -4.73
C LEU A 6 11.36 13.04 -4.67
N TYR A 7 10.67 13.90 -3.93
CA TYR A 7 9.20 13.87 -3.82
C TYR A 7 8.52 14.20 -5.14
N GLU A 8 9.10 15.11 -5.94
CA GLU A 8 8.60 15.40 -7.29
C GLU A 8 8.63 14.18 -8.21
N GLN A 9 9.56 13.24 -7.98
CA GLN A 9 9.68 12.01 -8.76
C GLN A 9 8.79 10.87 -8.24
N GLN A 10 8.30 10.96 -7.00
CA GLN A 10 7.54 9.92 -6.33
C GLN A 10 6.38 9.33 -7.17
N PRO A 11 5.57 10.11 -7.91
CA PRO A 11 4.48 9.56 -8.71
C PRO A 11 4.93 8.61 -9.84
N TYR A 12 6.18 8.76 -10.30
CA TYR A 12 6.76 8.01 -11.42
C TYR A 12 7.61 6.83 -10.97
N LEU A 13 7.85 6.71 -9.67
CA LEU A 13 8.66 5.65 -9.08
C LEU A 13 7.76 4.64 -8.37
N THR A 14 8.24 3.41 -8.29
CA THR A 14 7.71 2.44 -7.33
C THR A 14 8.06 2.89 -5.91
N ARG A 15 7.34 2.40 -4.89
CA ARG A 15 7.68 2.70 -3.49
C ARG A 15 9.09 2.22 -3.15
N THR A 16 9.47 1.04 -3.66
CA THR A 16 10.84 0.51 -3.52
C THR A 16 11.88 1.46 -4.09
N GLU A 17 11.73 1.88 -5.35
CA GLU A 17 12.68 2.80 -5.99
C GLU A 17 12.76 4.15 -5.26
N PHE A 18 11.62 4.71 -4.86
CA PHE A 18 11.59 5.94 -4.09
C PHE A 18 12.36 5.80 -2.75
N TYR A 19 12.12 4.72 -2.00
CA TYR A 19 12.86 4.47 -0.76
C TYR A 19 14.35 4.19 -0.98
N ASP A 20 14.72 3.57 -2.09
CA ASP A 20 16.13 3.39 -2.46
C ASP A 20 16.81 4.74 -2.74
N LEU A 21 16.18 5.63 -3.51
CA LEU A 21 16.72 6.96 -3.78
C LEU A 21 16.83 7.83 -2.51
N CYS A 22 15.83 7.77 -1.64
CA CYS A 22 15.89 8.45 -0.35
C CYS A 22 16.97 7.86 0.57
N GLN A 23 17.22 6.55 0.53
CA GLN A 23 18.32 5.91 1.25
C GLN A 23 19.70 6.38 0.76
N ASP A 24 19.86 6.53 -0.55
CA ASP A 24 21.07 7.08 -1.18
C ASP A 24 21.27 8.56 -0.83
N TRP A 25 20.20 9.34 -0.84
CA TRP A 25 20.24 10.72 -0.36
C TRP A 25 20.63 10.79 1.11
N ALA A 26 20.01 9.98 1.97
CA ALA A 26 20.29 9.97 3.41
C ALA A 26 21.74 9.56 3.71
N GLN A 27 22.32 8.67 2.90
CA GLN A 27 23.74 8.31 3.00
C GLN A 27 24.66 9.51 2.75
N LYS A 28 24.30 10.41 1.83
CA LYS A 28 25.08 11.62 1.51
C LYS A 28 25.00 12.69 2.60
N GLN A 29 23.98 12.64 3.48
CA GLN A 29 23.81 13.57 4.61
C GLN A 29 24.62 13.20 5.86
N GLY A 30 25.30 12.05 5.86
CA GLY A 30 26.12 11.58 6.97
C GLY A 30 25.45 10.52 7.86
N ALA A 31 26.21 9.98 8.81
CA ALA A 31 25.88 8.75 9.53
C ALA A 31 24.57 8.81 10.34
N VAL A 32 24.26 9.96 10.95
CA VAL A 32 23.05 10.14 11.77
C VAL A 32 21.79 10.05 10.90
N ILE A 33 21.76 10.78 9.78
CA ILE A 33 20.63 10.80 8.85
C ILE A 33 20.48 9.44 8.18
N LYS A 34 21.59 8.83 7.74
CA LYS A 34 21.60 7.46 7.20
C LYS A 34 20.91 6.46 8.15
N ARG A 35 21.24 6.50 9.45
CA ARG A 35 20.65 5.60 10.45
C ARG A 35 19.16 5.86 10.64
N LYS A 36 18.75 7.12 10.82
CA LYS A 36 17.34 7.50 10.99
C LYS A 36 16.49 7.08 9.80
N TYR A 37 16.99 7.27 8.58
CA TYR A 37 16.26 6.86 7.38
C TYR A 37 16.12 5.34 7.28
N ARG A 38 17.18 4.60 7.60
CA ARG A 38 17.12 3.12 7.63
C ARG A 38 16.09 2.62 8.64
N GLU A 39 16.05 3.20 9.84
CA GLU A 39 15.05 2.86 10.86
C GLU A 39 13.63 3.18 10.36
N PHE A 40 13.42 4.37 9.79
CA PHE A 40 12.15 4.77 9.18
C PHE A 40 11.68 3.77 8.10
N ARG A 41 12.54 3.43 7.14
CA ARG A 41 12.22 2.46 6.07
C ARG A 41 11.83 1.10 6.64
N LEU A 42 12.59 0.60 7.63
CA LEU A 42 12.29 -0.68 8.29
C LEU A 42 10.94 -0.64 9.03
N HIS A 43 10.61 0.48 9.68
CA HIS A 43 9.31 0.64 10.32
C HIS A 43 8.18 0.65 9.30
N GLU A 44 8.37 1.33 8.17
CA GLU A 44 7.31 1.43 7.16
C GLU A 44 7.07 0.11 6.42
N GLU A 45 8.14 -0.61 6.03
CA GLU A 45 8.01 -1.94 5.44
C GLU A 45 7.34 -2.95 6.40
N ARG A 46 7.59 -2.82 7.72
CA ARG A 46 6.90 -3.63 8.73
C ARG A 46 5.44 -3.24 8.87
N TYR A 47 5.13 -1.95 8.87
CA TYR A 47 3.77 -1.44 8.97
C TYR A 47 2.92 -1.93 7.79
N ILE A 48 3.42 -1.81 6.55
CA ILE A 48 2.71 -2.31 5.35
C ILE A 48 2.39 -3.81 5.49
N LYS A 49 3.37 -4.62 5.92
CA LYS A 49 3.18 -6.06 6.13
C LYS A 49 2.21 -6.37 7.26
N GLN A 50 2.29 -5.64 8.37
CA GLN A 50 1.39 -5.81 9.51
C GLN A 50 -0.05 -5.45 9.13
N ARG A 51 -0.24 -4.33 8.44
CA ARG A 51 -1.53 -3.88 7.93
C ARG A 51 -2.15 -4.91 6.99
N ASP A 52 -1.39 -5.36 6.00
CA ASP A 52 -1.87 -6.38 5.05
C ASP A 52 -2.31 -7.66 5.79
N ARG A 53 -1.48 -8.17 6.70
CA ARG A 53 -1.80 -9.34 7.52
C ARG A 53 -3.08 -9.15 8.33
N ILE A 54 -3.19 -8.05 9.09
CA ILE A 54 -4.35 -7.79 9.95
C ILE A 54 -5.63 -7.68 9.13
N LEU A 55 -5.58 -7.01 7.97
CA LEU A 55 -6.76 -6.87 7.12
C LEU A 55 -7.17 -8.18 6.46
N ARG A 56 -6.21 -9.03 6.06
CA ARG A 56 -6.51 -10.39 5.59
C ARG A 56 -7.13 -11.24 6.70
N ASP A 57 -6.56 -11.23 7.90
CA ASP A 57 -7.08 -11.97 9.05
C ASP A 57 -8.52 -11.53 9.42
N ARG A 58 -8.84 -10.24 9.27
CA ARG A 58 -10.19 -9.69 9.47
C ARG A 58 -11.12 -10.07 8.31
N LEU A 59 -10.64 -10.03 7.06
CA LEU A 59 -11.39 -10.39 5.87
C LEU A 59 -11.74 -11.88 5.84
N ASP A 60 -10.82 -12.75 6.27
CA ASP A 60 -11.05 -14.20 6.43
C ASP A 60 -12.28 -14.46 7.31
N ARG A 61 -12.43 -13.70 8.41
CA ARG A 61 -13.53 -13.80 9.38
C ARG A 61 -14.77 -13.02 9.00
N ALA A 62 -14.69 -12.16 7.98
CA ALA A 62 -15.83 -11.36 7.55
C ALA A 62 -16.85 -12.22 6.81
N ASN A 63 -18.13 -11.95 7.11
CA ASN A 63 -19.25 -12.48 6.34
C ASN A 63 -19.38 -11.69 5.04
N GLY A 64 -19.68 -12.39 3.96
CA GLY A 64 -19.91 -11.80 2.65
C GLY A 64 -19.80 -12.83 1.53
N SER A 65 -20.14 -12.42 0.32
CA SER A 65 -19.96 -13.25 -0.86
C SER A 65 -18.48 -13.46 -1.18
N ASP A 66 -18.15 -14.63 -1.76
CA ASP A 66 -16.80 -14.94 -2.23
C ASP A 66 -16.32 -13.89 -3.25
N ALA A 67 -17.22 -13.37 -4.09
CA ALA A 67 -16.89 -12.34 -5.07
C ALA A 67 -16.44 -11.03 -4.39
N ALA A 68 -17.13 -10.59 -3.33
CA ALA A 68 -16.76 -9.39 -2.60
C ALA A 68 -15.43 -9.59 -1.85
N LYS A 69 -15.23 -10.76 -1.24
CA LYS A 69 -13.96 -11.09 -0.56
C LYS A 69 -12.79 -11.16 -1.55
N ASN A 70 -12.96 -11.82 -2.70
CA ASN A 70 -11.92 -11.91 -3.73
C ASN A 70 -11.49 -10.53 -4.24
N TYR A 71 -12.44 -9.63 -4.51
CA TYR A 71 -12.13 -8.25 -4.88
C TYR A 71 -11.28 -7.54 -3.81
N LEU A 72 -11.59 -7.74 -2.52
CA LEU A 72 -10.83 -7.14 -1.43
C LEU A 72 -9.44 -7.77 -1.24
N TYR A 73 -9.27 -9.08 -1.46
CA TYR A 73 -7.94 -9.69 -1.46
C TYR A 73 -7.07 -9.13 -2.60
N GLU A 74 -7.63 -9.01 -3.81
CA GLU A 74 -6.92 -8.40 -4.94
C GLU A 74 -6.55 -6.93 -4.65
N LEU A 75 -7.43 -6.18 -3.98
CA LEU A 75 -7.15 -4.80 -3.58
C LEU A 75 -6.01 -4.75 -2.54
N LEU A 76 -5.96 -5.68 -1.59
CA LEU A 76 -4.89 -5.80 -0.61
C LEU A 76 -3.55 -6.20 -1.27
N ASP A 77 -3.58 -7.13 -2.24
CA ASP A 77 -2.41 -7.48 -3.06
C ASP A 77 -1.86 -6.25 -3.79
N LEU A 78 -2.75 -5.44 -4.37
CA LEU A 78 -2.36 -4.22 -5.08
C LEU A 78 -1.80 -3.16 -4.12
N GLN A 79 -2.42 -2.96 -2.95
CA GLN A 79 -1.97 -1.97 -1.95
C GLN A 79 -0.64 -2.32 -1.29
N SER A 80 -0.37 -3.62 -1.09
CA SER A 80 0.87 -4.12 -0.48
C SER A 80 2.03 -4.22 -1.46
N ASN A 81 1.76 -4.13 -2.77
CA ASN A 81 2.79 -4.19 -3.81
C ASN A 81 3.66 -2.93 -3.81
N MET A 82 4.90 -3.06 -3.36
CA MET A 82 5.88 -1.97 -3.32
C MET A 82 6.55 -1.70 -4.68
N ASN A 83 6.36 -2.57 -5.66
CA ASN A 83 7.09 -2.61 -6.93
C ASN A 83 6.22 -2.16 -8.12
N ILE A 84 5.14 -1.42 -7.85
CA ILE A 84 4.34 -0.74 -8.86
C ILE A 84 4.33 0.75 -8.59
N THR A 85 4.26 1.55 -9.64
CA THR A 85 4.14 3.01 -9.53
C THR A 85 2.72 3.38 -9.10
N LEU A 86 2.54 4.61 -8.61
CA LEU A 86 1.21 5.14 -8.29
C LEU A 86 0.28 5.08 -9.51
N LYS A 87 0.79 5.43 -10.69
CA LYS A 87 0.01 5.36 -11.93
C LYS A 87 -0.49 3.94 -12.24
N ILE A 88 0.36 2.93 -12.08
CA ILE A 88 -0.03 1.53 -12.29
C ILE A 88 -1.06 1.10 -11.24
N TYR A 89 -0.86 1.48 -9.98
CA TYR A 89 -1.84 1.24 -8.91
C TYR A 89 -3.21 1.81 -9.27
N GLU A 90 -3.28 3.10 -9.63
CA GLU A 90 -4.54 3.79 -9.93
C GLU A 90 -5.25 3.16 -11.13
N THR A 91 -4.52 2.86 -12.20
CA THR A 91 -5.09 2.18 -13.38
C THR A 91 -5.65 0.81 -13.02
N ARG A 92 -4.90 -0.01 -12.27
CA ARG A 92 -5.35 -1.36 -11.89
C ARG A 92 -6.57 -1.32 -10.97
N GLU A 93 -6.56 -0.42 -10.00
CA GLU A 93 -7.68 -0.28 -9.07
C GLU A 93 -8.94 0.24 -9.79
N GLU A 94 -8.78 1.16 -10.74
CA GLU A 94 -9.88 1.59 -11.61
C GLU A 94 -10.41 0.46 -12.49
N GLU A 95 -9.55 -0.33 -13.11
CA GLU A 95 -9.94 -1.53 -13.89
C GLU A 95 -10.75 -2.49 -13.02
N MET A 96 -10.28 -2.82 -11.82
CA MET A 96 -10.98 -3.71 -10.89
C MET A 96 -12.38 -3.20 -10.55
N ARG A 97 -12.55 -1.89 -10.33
CA ARG A 97 -13.87 -1.28 -10.08
C ARG A 97 -14.80 -1.34 -11.29
N HIS A 98 -14.27 -1.24 -12.51
CA HIS A 98 -15.07 -1.29 -13.73
C HIS A 98 -15.53 -2.71 -14.09
N TYR A 99 -14.72 -3.73 -13.79
CA TYR A 99 -15.04 -5.12 -14.15
C TYR A 99 -15.97 -5.83 -13.16
N ILE A 100 -16.11 -5.30 -11.95
CA ILE A 100 -16.96 -5.91 -10.92
C ILE A 100 -18.41 -5.43 -11.01
N LEU A 101 -19.36 -6.32 -10.65
CA LEU A 101 -20.76 -5.94 -10.55
C LEU A 101 -20.96 -4.89 -9.44
N ALA A 102 -21.80 -3.89 -9.69
CA ALA A 102 -22.08 -2.82 -8.73
C ALA A 102 -22.57 -3.33 -7.36
N THR A 103 -23.35 -4.42 -7.34
CA THR A 103 -23.83 -5.04 -6.10
C THR A 103 -22.69 -5.65 -5.29
N VAL A 104 -21.72 -6.28 -5.95
CA VAL A 104 -20.53 -6.85 -5.31
C VAL A 104 -19.61 -5.73 -4.82
N LEU A 105 -19.45 -4.65 -5.58
CA LEU A 105 -18.69 -3.48 -5.13
C LEU A 105 -19.29 -2.83 -3.87
N GLN A 106 -20.63 -2.70 -3.82
CA GLN A 106 -21.33 -2.19 -2.64
C GLN A 106 -21.13 -3.09 -1.41
N GLU A 107 -21.19 -4.40 -1.60
CA GLU A 107 -20.91 -5.38 -0.55
C GLU A 107 -19.45 -5.28 -0.07
N ALA A 108 -18.49 -5.28 -1.00
CA ALA A 108 -17.07 -5.12 -0.70
C ALA A 108 -16.80 -3.82 0.07
N THR A 109 -17.46 -2.72 -0.29
CA THR A 109 -17.36 -1.45 0.45
C THR A 109 -17.85 -1.58 1.88
N LYS A 110 -18.96 -2.30 2.13
CA LYS A 110 -19.47 -2.55 3.48
C LYS A 110 -18.50 -3.40 4.29
N ILE A 111 -17.99 -4.48 3.69
CA ILE A 111 -16.98 -5.35 4.33
C ILE A 111 -15.75 -4.52 4.66
N TRP A 112 -15.20 -3.75 3.71
CA TRP A 112 -14.02 -2.91 3.90
C TRP A 112 -14.15 -1.94 5.09
N ASN A 113 -15.29 -1.26 5.22
CA ASN A 113 -15.54 -0.37 6.35
C ASN A 113 -15.59 -1.12 7.70
N LEU A 114 -16.09 -2.36 7.70
CA LEU A 114 -16.08 -3.22 8.90
C LEU A 114 -14.69 -3.75 9.24
N LEU A 115 -13.80 -3.92 8.25
CA LEU A 115 -12.41 -4.30 8.49
C LEU A 115 -11.62 -3.21 9.20
N ASP A 116 -12.11 -1.97 9.18
CA ASP A 116 -11.50 -0.80 9.81
C ASP A 116 -10.01 -0.60 9.43
N PRO A 117 -9.73 -0.29 8.15
CA PRO A 117 -8.38 -0.20 7.62
C PRO A 117 -7.53 0.94 8.19
N ALA A 118 -8.14 1.85 8.96
CA ALA A 118 -7.46 2.96 9.62
C ALA A 118 -6.84 2.55 10.98
N HIS A 119 -7.34 1.48 11.61
CA HIS A 119 -6.90 1.03 12.93
C HIS A 119 -6.28 -0.37 12.84
N ILE A 120 -4.94 -0.41 12.90
CA ILE A 120 -4.10 -1.62 12.72
C ILE A 120 -3.51 -2.10 14.06
N ASP A 121 -4.15 -1.68 15.15
CA ASP A 121 -3.82 -2.08 16.53
C ASP A 121 -4.19 -3.56 16.81
#